data_AF-A0A4Y2Q7Y9-F1
#
_entry.id   AF-A0A4Y2Q7Y9-F1
#
_cell.length_a   1.000
_cell.length_b   1.000
_cell.length_c   1.000
_cell.angle_alpha   90.00
_cell.angle_beta   90.00
_cell.angle_gamma   90.00
#
_symmetry.space_group_name_H-M   'P 1'
#
loop_
_entity.id
_entity.type
_entity.pdbx_description
1 polymer ?
#
loop_
_entity_poly.entity_id
_entity_poly.type
_entity_poly.pdbx_seq_one_letter_code
_entity_poly.pdbx_strand_id
1 'polypeptide(L)'
;MPPKRQNIGRCTNAAKRKREERQDETEEATEQRNEGNRSHTSRSHATESSQQCKLRNEASGVRMRKLRQSLSFSERYEQLDNSRLLMQMNRLNLFVKLDSIAFQYNSEIEYSLHPVVVAENMNKVCTNCNALKFKNEAPGVLLEWQS
;
A
#
# COMPACT_ATOMS: atom_id res chain seq x y z
N MET A 1 -26.35 23.84 32.33
CA MET A 1 -26.33 24.04 30.87
C MET A 1 -25.08 23.38 30.29
N PRO A 2 -25.16 22.61 29.20
CA PRO A 2 -23.97 22.07 28.55
C PRO A 2 -23.19 23.19 27.84
N PRO A 3 -21.85 23.18 27.84
CA PRO A 3 -21.05 24.21 27.19
C PRO A 3 -21.32 24.26 25.67
N LYS A 4 -21.37 25.47 25.09
CA LYS A 4 -21.45 25.66 23.63
C LYS A 4 -20.29 24.92 22.97
N ARG A 5 -20.59 24.01 22.05
CA ARG A 5 -19.59 23.32 21.22
C ARG A 5 -18.82 24.37 20.42
N GLN A 6 -17.49 24.38 20.55
CA GLN A 6 -16.63 25.20 19.71
C GLN A 6 -16.76 24.73 18.25
N ASN A 7 -16.65 25.66 17.29
CA ASN A 7 -16.72 25.38 15.85
C ASN A 7 -15.49 24.59 15.38
N ILE A 8 -15.44 23.29 15.67
CA ILE A 8 -14.41 22.34 15.19
C ILE A 8 -14.77 21.89 13.77
N GLY A 9 -14.95 22.86 12.86
CA GLY A 9 -15.40 22.63 11.49
C GLY A 9 -14.38 23.09 10.44
N ARG A 10 -14.63 22.68 9.18
CA ARG A 10 -13.89 23.09 7.97
C ARG A 10 -13.83 24.62 7.74
N CYS A 11 -14.61 25.41 8.49
CA CYS A 11 -14.66 26.86 8.41
C CYS A 11 -13.73 27.60 9.39
N THR A 12 -12.86 26.91 10.13
CA THR A 12 -11.86 27.61 10.98
C THR A 12 -10.74 28.22 10.14
N ASN A 13 -10.23 29.38 10.54
CA ASN A 13 -9.11 30.05 9.86
C ASN A 13 -7.85 29.16 9.81
N ALA A 14 -7.63 28.34 10.84
CA ALA A 14 -6.53 27.37 10.86
C ALA A 14 -6.68 26.27 9.79
N ALA A 15 -7.91 25.77 9.57
CA ALA A 15 -8.18 24.78 8.52
C ALA A 15 -8.04 25.38 7.11
N LYS A 16 -8.42 26.66 6.94
CA LYS A 16 -8.21 27.39 5.68
C LYS A 16 -6.72 27.57 5.38
N ARG A 17 -5.95 28.09 6.34
CA ARG A 17 -4.50 28.26 6.19
C ARG A 17 -3.79 26.95 5.86
N LYS A 18 -4.13 25.86 6.55
CA LYS A 18 -3.58 24.53 6.25
C LYS A 18 -3.98 23.98 4.87
N ARG A 19 -5.09 24.44 4.29
CA ARG A 19 -5.50 24.07 2.94
C ARG A 19 -4.69 24.84 1.91
N GLU A 20 -4.53 26.15 2.12
CA GLU A 20 -3.70 27.02 1.28
C GLU A 20 -2.25 26.55 1.29
N GLU A 21 -1.67 26.28 2.46
CA GLU A 21 -0.33 25.68 2.60
C GLU A 21 -0.18 24.38 1.77
N ARG A 22 -1.23 23.54 1.71
CA ARG A 22 -1.22 22.30 0.91
C ARG A 22 -1.42 22.50 -0.58
N GLN A 23 -1.98 23.63 -1.01
CA GLN A 23 -2.17 23.93 -2.44
C GLN A 23 -0.84 24.36 -3.08
N ASP A 24 0.01 25.02 -2.30
CA ASP A 24 1.31 25.51 -2.73
C ASP A 24 2.46 24.56 -2.33
N GLU A 25 2.14 23.39 -1.76
CA GLU A 25 3.11 22.35 -1.40
C GLU A 25 3.79 21.82 -2.68
N THR A 26 5.13 21.73 -2.66
CA THR A 26 5.87 21.05 -3.72
C THR A 26 5.61 19.54 -3.67
N GLU A 27 5.91 18.85 -4.77
CA GLU A 27 5.81 17.39 -4.87
C GLU A 27 6.68 16.71 -3.81
N GLU A 28 7.95 17.12 -3.67
CA GLU A 28 8.86 16.59 -2.66
C GLU A 28 8.35 16.78 -1.22
N ALA A 29 7.79 17.94 -0.89
CA ALA A 29 7.20 18.20 0.42
C ALA A 29 5.95 17.34 0.66
N THR A 30 5.17 17.10 -0.40
CA THR A 30 4.00 16.20 -0.36
C THR A 30 4.43 14.75 -0.12
N GLU A 31 5.48 14.29 -0.81
CA GLU A 31 6.09 12.96 -0.62
C GLU A 31 6.56 12.78 0.83
N GLN A 32 7.37 13.72 1.34
CA GLN A 32 7.90 13.66 2.71
C GLN A 32 6.78 13.63 3.75
N ARG A 33 5.73 14.44 3.56
CA ARG A 33 4.55 14.43 4.45
C ARG A 33 3.79 13.10 4.36
N ASN A 34 3.62 12.56 3.16
CA ASN A 34 2.95 11.27 2.95
C ASN A 34 3.75 10.13 3.60
N GLU A 35 5.07 10.15 3.49
CA GLU A 35 5.95 9.16 4.10
C GLU A 35 5.92 9.24 5.64
N GLY A 36 5.92 10.45 6.20
CA GLY A 36 5.68 10.67 7.63
C GLY A 36 4.34 10.10 8.11
N ASN A 37 3.27 10.29 7.32
CA ASN A 37 1.95 9.72 7.62
C ASN A 37 1.93 8.19 7.55
N ARG A 38 2.61 7.59 6.55
CA ARG A 38 2.76 6.13 6.43
C ARG A 38 3.50 5.55 7.63
N SER A 39 4.64 6.15 7.98
CA SER A 39 5.44 5.76 9.15
C SER A 39 4.66 5.84 10.45
N HIS A 40 3.92 6.93 10.67
CA HIS A 40 3.08 7.10 11.86
C HIS A 40 1.96 6.05 11.94
N THR A 41 1.30 5.78 10.80
CA THR A 41 0.22 4.78 10.71
C THR A 41 0.76 3.38 10.97
N SER A 42 1.89 3.03 10.36
CA SER A 42 2.58 1.75 10.56
C SER A 42 2.94 1.52 12.03
N ARG A 43 3.55 2.52 12.67
CA ARG A 43 3.89 2.46 14.11
C ARG A 43 2.65 2.27 14.99
N SER A 44 1.56 2.96 14.66
CA SER A 44 0.29 2.83 15.41
C SER A 44 -0.28 1.41 15.30
N HIS A 45 -0.23 0.80 14.11
CA HIS A 45 -0.65 -0.58 13.91
C HIS A 45 0.26 -1.59 14.60
N ALA A 46 1.57 -1.35 14.67
CA ALA A 46 2.51 -2.26 15.34
C ALA A 46 2.23 -2.38 16.85
N THR A 47 1.73 -1.31 17.47
CA THR A 47 1.36 -1.29 18.90
C THR A 47 -0.12 -1.60 19.15
N GLU A 48 -0.91 -1.86 18.10
CA GLU A 48 -2.35 -2.07 18.19
C GLU A 48 -2.66 -3.42 18.86
N SER A 49 -3.55 -3.41 19.86
CA SER A 49 -4.03 -4.66 20.47
C SER A 49 -4.95 -5.44 19.51
N SER A 50 -5.06 -6.76 19.70
CA SER A 50 -5.96 -7.59 18.89
C SER A 50 -7.42 -7.10 18.91
N GLN A 51 -7.90 -6.63 20.08
CA GLN A 51 -9.25 -6.10 20.23
C GLN A 51 -9.44 -4.77 19.46
N GLN A 52 -8.47 -3.85 19.53
CA GLN A 52 -8.52 -2.61 18.73
C GLN A 52 -8.49 -2.90 17.23
N CYS A 53 -7.66 -3.85 16.79
CA CYS A 53 -7.60 -4.27 15.40
C CYS A 53 -8.96 -4.80 14.90
N LYS A 54 -9.65 -5.62 15.70
CA LYS A 54 -11.01 -6.10 15.38
C LYS A 54 -12.00 -4.94 15.23
N LEU A 55 -12.05 -4.05 16.21
CA LEU A 55 -12.94 -2.88 16.18
C LEU A 55 -12.65 -1.97 14.97
N ARG A 56 -11.37 -1.77 14.64
CA ARG A 56 -10.95 -1.01 13.46
C ARG A 56 -11.43 -1.67 12.17
N ASN A 57 -11.28 -2.99 12.06
CA ASN A 57 -11.72 -3.76 10.89
C ASN A 57 -13.25 -3.75 10.75
N GLU A 58 -13.99 -3.90 11.85
CA GLU A 58 -15.46 -3.79 11.86
C GLU A 58 -15.90 -2.39 11.43
N ALA A 59 -15.31 -1.34 12.00
CA ALA A 59 -15.61 0.04 11.62
C ALA A 59 -15.28 0.31 10.14
N SER A 60 -14.18 -0.26 9.64
CA SER A 60 -13.82 -0.21 8.22
C SER A 60 -14.87 -0.91 7.35
N GLY A 61 -15.30 -2.10 7.74
CA GLY A 61 -16.35 -2.86 7.04
C GLY A 61 -17.68 -2.10 6.96
N VAL A 62 -18.09 -1.45 8.05
CA VAL A 62 -19.30 -0.61 8.08
C VAL A 62 -19.18 0.57 7.11
N ARG A 63 -18.04 1.28 7.11
CA ARG A 63 -17.78 2.39 6.17
C ARG A 63 -17.82 1.93 4.72
N MET A 64 -17.16 0.81 4.40
CA MET A 64 -17.14 0.25 3.05
C MET A 64 -18.53 -0.19 2.59
N ARG A 65 -19.34 -0.78 3.47
CA ARG A 65 -20.73 -1.13 3.15
C ARG A 65 -21.55 0.10 2.81
N LYS A 66 -21.42 1.17 3.61
CA LYS A 66 -22.11 2.44 3.35
C LYS A 66 -21.69 3.05 2.01
N LEU A 67 -20.38 3.06 1.71
CA LEU A 67 -19.86 3.54 0.43
C LEU A 67 -20.45 2.75 -0.74
N ARG A 68 -20.46 1.41 -0.66
CA ARG A 68 -21.05 0.55 -1.71
C ARG A 68 -22.54 0.79 -1.92
N GLN A 69 -23.27 1.11 -0.85
CA GLN A 69 -24.69 1.46 -0.93
C GLN A 69 -24.93 2.83 -1.57
N SER A 70 -23.99 3.77 -1.42
CA SER A 70 -24.08 5.10 -2.04
C SER A 70 -23.62 5.15 -3.50
N LEU A 71 -23.00 4.09 -4.02
CA LEU A 71 -22.56 4.06 -5.42
C LEU A 71 -23.76 4.06 -6.37
N SER A 72 -23.62 4.82 -7.46
CA SER A 72 -24.52 4.78 -8.59
C SER A 72 -24.50 3.41 -9.29
N PHE A 73 -25.39 3.22 -10.26
CA PHE A 73 -25.37 2.02 -11.09
C PHE A 73 -24.07 1.93 -11.92
N SER A 74 -23.66 3.00 -12.61
CA SER A 74 -22.45 3.00 -13.44
C SER A 74 -21.18 2.67 -12.64
N GLU A 75 -20.98 3.34 -11.51
CA GLU A 75 -19.79 3.12 -10.66
C GLU A 75 -19.71 1.69 -10.14
N ARG A 76 -20.85 1.04 -9.89
CA ARG A 76 -20.87 -0.37 -9.50
C ARG A 76 -20.43 -1.29 -10.63
N TYR A 77 -20.84 -1.01 -11.87
CA TYR A 77 -20.43 -1.79 -13.03
C TYR A 77 -18.95 -1.63 -13.32
N GLU A 78 -18.43 -0.41 -13.29
CA GLU A 78 -16.99 -0.15 -13.44
C GLU A 78 -16.18 -0.87 -12.37
N GLN A 79 -16.62 -0.85 -11.11
CA GLN A 79 -15.93 -1.56 -10.03
C GLN A 79 -15.93 -3.08 -10.24
N LEU A 80 -17.05 -3.65 -10.70
CA LEU A 80 -17.16 -5.07 -11.00
C LEU A 80 -16.31 -5.47 -12.19
N ASP A 81 -16.30 -4.66 -13.25
CA ASP A 81 -15.50 -4.92 -14.45
C ASP A 81 -14.00 -4.85 -14.15
N ASN A 82 -13.56 -3.81 -13.44
CA ASN A 82 -12.19 -3.70 -12.95
C ASN A 82 -11.79 -4.91 -12.08
N SER A 83 -12.67 -5.34 -11.16
CA SER A 83 -12.42 -6.53 -10.35
C SER A 83 -12.31 -7.79 -11.20
N ARG A 84 -13.11 -7.91 -12.25
CA ARG A 84 -13.10 -9.06 -13.17
C ARG A 84 -11.81 -9.07 -14.01
N LEU A 85 -11.40 -7.92 -14.53
CA LEU A 85 -10.15 -7.75 -15.27
C LEU A 85 -8.95 -8.12 -14.40
N LEU A 86 -8.87 -7.61 -13.18
CA LEU A 86 -7.81 -7.98 -12.24
C LEU A 86 -7.79 -9.47 -11.95
N MET A 87 -8.94 -10.11 -11.75
CA MET A 87 -9.01 -11.57 -11.55
C MET A 87 -8.56 -12.35 -12.79
N GLN A 88 -8.90 -11.87 -13.99
CA GLN A 88 -8.46 -12.48 -15.24
C GLN A 88 -6.94 -12.35 -15.42
N MET A 89 -6.37 -11.16 -15.18
CA MET A 89 -4.93 -10.95 -15.28
C MET A 89 -4.17 -11.80 -14.27
N ASN A 90 -4.63 -11.87 -13.02
CA ASN A 90 -4.07 -12.78 -12.00
C ASN A 90 -4.06 -14.25 -12.46
N ARG A 91 -5.15 -14.72 -13.10
CA ARG A 91 -5.23 -16.09 -13.62
C ARG A 91 -4.28 -16.33 -14.79
N LEU A 92 -4.15 -15.37 -15.70
CA LEU A 92 -3.23 -15.49 -16.83
C LEU A 92 -1.78 -15.46 -16.35
N ASN A 93 -1.47 -14.61 -15.36
CA ASN A 93 -0.15 -14.54 -14.75
C ASN A 93 0.29 -15.89 -14.15
N LEU A 94 -0.63 -16.73 -13.65
CA LEU A 94 -0.29 -18.07 -13.17
C LEU A 94 0.42 -18.95 -14.20
N PHE A 95 0.20 -18.71 -15.50
CA PHE A 95 0.74 -19.53 -16.59
C PHE A 95 2.01 -18.95 -17.22
N VAL A 96 2.49 -17.80 -16.74
CA VAL A 96 3.74 -17.22 -17.21
C VAL A 96 4.89 -18.10 -16.77
N LYS A 97 5.68 -18.60 -17.74
CA LYS A 97 6.94 -19.28 -17.42
C LYS A 97 7.94 -18.25 -16.93
N LEU A 98 8.44 -18.46 -15.72
CA LEU A 98 9.47 -17.62 -15.09
C LEU A 98 10.89 -18.15 -15.34
N ASP A 99 11.12 -18.87 -16.42
CA ASP A 99 12.45 -19.35 -16.76
C ASP A 99 13.31 -18.15 -17.22
N SER A 100 14.44 -17.92 -16.56
CA SER A 100 15.42 -16.86 -16.92
C SER A 100 14.89 -15.41 -16.92
N ILE A 101 13.77 -15.11 -16.24
CA ILE A 101 13.21 -13.75 -16.14
C ILE A 101 14.18 -12.71 -15.55
N ALA A 102 15.16 -13.13 -14.74
CA ALA A 102 16.21 -12.24 -14.24
C ALA A 102 17.05 -11.63 -15.38
N PHE A 103 17.12 -12.31 -16.53
CA PHE A 103 17.85 -11.86 -17.72
C PHE A 103 16.94 -11.34 -18.84
N GLN A 104 15.65 -11.72 -18.83
CA GLN A 104 14.66 -11.35 -19.83
C GLN A 104 13.40 -10.80 -19.15
N TYR A 105 13.52 -9.59 -18.58
CA TYR A 105 12.39 -8.91 -17.96
C TYR A 105 11.39 -8.46 -19.04
N ASN A 106 10.12 -8.88 -18.91
CA ASN A 106 9.04 -8.39 -19.75
C ASN A 106 8.16 -7.42 -18.95
N SER A 107 8.21 -6.13 -19.30
CA SER A 107 7.43 -5.10 -18.61
C SER A 107 5.91 -5.19 -18.81
N GLU A 108 5.44 -6.02 -19.75
CA GLU A 108 4.02 -6.29 -19.93
C GLU A 108 3.45 -7.26 -18.88
N ILE A 109 4.32 -7.94 -18.13
CA ILE A 109 3.93 -8.93 -17.12
C ILE A 109 3.96 -8.30 -15.74
N GLU A 110 2.82 -8.33 -15.05
CA GLU A 110 2.73 -7.88 -13.67
C GLU A 110 3.23 -8.97 -12.72
N TYR A 111 4.55 -9.08 -12.57
CA TYR A 111 5.21 -10.11 -11.76
C TYR A 111 4.80 -10.09 -10.28
N SER A 112 4.42 -8.94 -9.73
CA SER A 112 3.91 -8.80 -8.36
C SER A 112 2.65 -9.63 -8.10
N LEU A 113 1.90 -9.97 -9.14
CA LEU A 113 0.69 -10.80 -9.07
C LEU A 113 0.98 -12.29 -9.26
N HIS A 114 2.21 -12.66 -9.60
CA HIS A 114 2.57 -14.06 -9.86
C HIS A 114 2.80 -14.80 -8.53
N PRO A 115 2.16 -15.96 -8.28
CA PRO A 115 2.17 -16.62 -6.96
C PRO A 115 3.54 -17.14 -6.52
N VAL A 116 4.45 -17.38 -7.46
CA VAL A 116 5.84 -17.80 -7.18
C VAL A 116 6.77 -16.62 -6.87
N VAL A 117 6.42 -15.41 -7.29
CA VAL A 117 7.24 -14.21 -7.03
C VAL A 117 6.92 -13.72 -5.62
N VAL A 118 7.85 -13.96 -4.70
CA VAL A 118 7.72 -13.49 -3.32
C VAL A 118 8.67 -12.32 -3.10
N ALA A 119 8.12 -11.11 -2.99
CA ALA A 119 8.88 -9.93 -2.57
C ALA A 119 9.04 -9.95 -1.04
N GLU A 120 10.08 -10.64 -0.54
CA GLU A 120 10.45 -10.62 0.88
C GLU A 120 11.52 -9.56 1.17
N ASN A 121 11.65 -9.16 2.45
CA ASN A 121 12.75 -8.28 2.88
C ASN A 121 14.09 -9.04 2.94
N MET A 122 15.18 -8.36 2.59
CA MET A 122 16.56 -8.85 2.71
C MET A 122 17.02 -8.86 4.18
N ASN A 123 16.59 -9.87 4.93
CA ASN A 123 16.85 -9.95 6.38
C ASN A 123 17.88 -11.02 6.76
N LYS A 124 18.42 -11.75 5.78
CA LYS A 124 19.40 -12.82 6.01
C LYS A 124 20.78 -12.28 5.71
N VAL A 125 21.73 -12.48 6.62
CA VAL A 125 23.14 -12.11 6.38
C VAL A 125 23.82 -13.24 5.61
N CYS A 126 24.57 -12.89 4.57
CA CYS A 126 25.42 -13.80 3.83
C CYS A 126 26.64 -14.19 4.67
N THR A 127 26.90 -15.48 4.81
CA THR A 127 28.05 -16.00 5.56
C THR A 127 29.41 -15.66 4.93
N ASN A 128 29.45 -15.42 3.62
CA ASN A 128 30.71 -15.24 2.90
C ASN A 128 31.16 -13.77 2.85
N CYS A 129 30.23 -12.82 2.79
CA CYS A 129 30.55 -11.39 2.60
C CYS A 129 29.83 -10.46 3.57
N ASN A 130 29.06 -10.99 4.53
CA ASN A 130 28.23 -10.23 5.48
C ASN A 130 27.19 -9.27 4.83
N ALA A 131 26.94 -9.37 3.53
CA ALA A 131 25.88 -8.62 2.88
C ALA A 131 24.49 -9.15 3.26
N LEU A 132 23.47 -8.27 3.24
CA LEU A 132 22.08 -8.71 3.34
C LEU A 132 21.67 -9.45 2.06
N LYS A 133 20.87 -10.50 2.19
CA LYS A 133 20.37 -11.34 1.10
C LYS A 133 18.94 -11.78 1.34
N PHE A 134 18.25 -12.20 0.28
CA PHE A 134 16.90 -12.76 0.43
C PHE A 134 16.97 -14.14 1.08
N LYS A 135 15.91 -14.54 1.79
CA LYS A 135 15.89 -15.84 2.50
C LYS A 135 16.04 -17.03 1.54
N ASN A 136 15.41 -16.91 0.36
CA ASN A 136 15.31 -17.94 -0.66
C ASN A 136 16.32 -17.74 -1.81
N GLU A 137 17.31 -16.87 -1.64
CA GLU A 137 18.34 -16.66 -2.66
C GLU A 137 19.21 -17.91 -2.80
N ALA A 138 19.45 -18.33 -4.05
CA ALA A 138 20.24 -19.51 -4.33
C ALA A 138 21.69 -19.30 -3.84
N PRO A 139 22.37 -20.35 -3.35
CA PRO A 139 23.78 -20.24 -2.97
C PRO A 139 24.63 -19.80 -4.18
N GLY A 140 25.34 -18.67 -4.05
CA GLY A 140 26.28 -18.19 -5.08
C GLY A 140 25.77 -17.07 -5.98
N VAL A 141 24.49 -16.69 -5.91
CA VAL A 141 24.03 -15.39 -6.41
C VAL A 141 24.09 -14.41 -5.24
N LEU A 142 24.99 -13.45 -5.35
CA LEU A 142 24.94 -12.20 -4.60
C LEU A 142 24.89 -11.13 -5.67
N LEU A 143 23.76 -10.41 -5.74
CA LEU A 143 23.72 -9.20 -6.53
C LEU A 143 24.58 -8.16 -5.82
N GLU A 144 25.85 -8.04 -6.23
CA GLU A 144 26.70 -6.92 -5.87
C GLU A 144 26.09 -5.65 -6.46
N TRP A 145 25.39 -4.89 -5.64
CA TRP A 145 25.06 -3.50 -5.95
C TRP A 145 26.33 -2.68 -5.76
N GLN A 146 27.02 -2.40 -6.86
CA GLN A 146 28.02 -1.33 -6.88
C GLN A 146 27.29 0.01 -6.81
N SER A 147 27.67 0.80 -5.80
CA SER A 147 27.08 2.09 -5.46
C SER A 147 27.57 3.22 -6.37
#